data_AF-A0A923SVL5-F1
#
_entry.id   AF-A0A923SVL5-F1
#
_cell.length_a   1.000
_cell.length_b   1.000
_cell.length_c   1.000
_cell.angle_alpha   90.00
_cell.angle_beta   90.00
_cell.angle_gamma   90.00
#
_symmetry.space_group_name_H-M   'P 1'
#
loop_
_entity.id
_entity.type
_entity.pdbx_description
1 polymer ?
#
loop_
_entity_poly.entity_id
_entity_poly.type
_entity_poly.pdbx_seq_one_letter_code
_entity_poly.pdbx_strand_id
1 'polypeptide(L)'
;MISPLEIQEKEFSRSLKGFKEDEVNEFLDRITLDLERILEENRQLRAEKEQLTEELKKYKSSESAVLDTLETAKALMGDISASAEKRAQILLKNAEMEAQNMQREAKEAIERMNEESAALRGRVKSFRAKYRQLLEMELQHFDSMTEELFPELKSSPQAAAPKSAEKPRSGLKMKDLEELPEAGTKKTGANGAESRMKTMVHRKA
;
A
#
# COMPACT_ATOMS: atom_id res chain seq x y z
N MET A 1 -15.12 -58.23 -47.84
CA MET A 1 -16.02 -59.13 -47.07
C MET A 1 -17.15 -59.50 -47.98
N ILE A 2 -17.66 -60.73 -47.85
CA ILE A 2 -18.87 -61.16 -48.54
C ILE A 2 -20.05 -60.45 -47.86
N SER A 3 -20.95 -59.84 -48.64
CA SER A 3 -22.17 -59.20 -48.12
C SER A 3 -23.27 -60.25 -47.85
N PRO A 4 -24.21 -59.97 -46.96
CA PRO A 4 -25.39 -60.83 -46.77
C PRO A 4 -26.12 -61.14 -48.08
N LEU A 5 -26.21 -60.16 -48.98
CA LEU A 5 -26.79 -60.32 -50.32
C LEU A 5 -25.99 -61.31 -51.19
N GLU A 6 -24.66 -61.23 -51.16
CA GLU A 6 -23.79 -62.16 -51.89
C GLU A 6 -23.85 -63.60 -51.34
N ILE A 7 -24.27 -63.78 -50.09
CA ILE A 7 -24.53 -65.12 -49.50
C ILE A 7 -25.86 -65.67 -50.03
N GLN A 8 -26.91 -64.84 -50.09
CA GLN A 8 -28.22 -65.23 -50.62
C GLN A 8 -28.19 -65.53 -52.12
N GLU A 9 -27.44 -64.77 -52.90
CA GLU A 9 -27.30 -64.97 -54.35
C GLU A 9 -26.32 -66.11 -54.72
N LYS A 10 -25.74 -66.80 -53.73
CA LYS A 10 -24.69 -67.78 -54.00
C LYS A 10 -25.24 -69.11 -54.49
N GLU A 11 -25.02 -69.39 -55.77
CA GLU A 11 -25.26 -70.72 -56.35
C GLU A 11 -24.03 -71.64 -56.21
N PHE A 12 -24.28 -72.89 -55.80
CA PHE A 12 -23.26 -73.94 -55.70
C PHE A 12 -23.40 -74.97 -56.82
N SER A 13 -22.27 -75.48 -57.33
CA SER A 13 -22.28 -76.54 -58.34
C SER A 13 -22.66 -77.91 -57.75
N ARG A 14 -23.46 -78.69 -58.48
CA ARG A 14 -23.93 -80.02 -58.05
C ARG A 14 -22.87 -81.11 -58.34
N SER A 15 -22.68 -82.03 -57.39
CA SER A 15 -21.75 -83.17 -57.50
C SER A 15 -22.40 -84.46 -57.00
N LEU A 16 -21.99 -85.62 -57.52
CA LEU A 16 -22.57 -86.95 -57.23
C LEU A 16 -22.47 -87.36 -55.74
N LYS A 17 -21.58 -86.72 -54.97
CA LYS A 17 -21.51 -86.78 -53.50
C LYS A 17 -21.43 -85.34 -52.99
N GLY A 18 -22.53 -84.83 -52.43
CA GLY A 18 -22.63 -83.46 -51.94
C GLY A 18 -23.50 -83.37 -50.69
N PHE A 19 -23.50 -82.20 -50.06
CA PHE A 19 -24.42 -81.89 -48.96
C PHE A 19 -25.85 -81.72 -49.49
N LYS A 20 -26.84 -81.88 -48.60
CA LYS A 20 -28.23 -81.63 -48.96
C LYS A 20 -28.46 -80.14 -49.14
N GLU A 21 -29.05 -79.76 -50.27
CA GLU A 21 -29.31 -78.37 -50.65
C GLU A 21 -30.17 -77.64 -49.60
N ASP A 22 -31.23 -78.28 -49.10
CA ASP A 22 -32.12 -77.68 -48.10
C ASP A 22 -31.42 -77.36 -46.76
N GLU A 23 -30.60 -78.29 -46.26
CA GLU A 23 -29.85 -78.09 -45.00
C GLU A 23 -28.78 -77.00 -45.15
N VAL A 24 -28.16 -76.90 -46.34
CA VAL A 24 -27.19 -75.84 -46.65
C VAL A 24 -27.88 -74.49 -46.74
N ASN A 25 -29.03 -74.39 -47.41
CA ASN A 25 -29.79 -73.15 -47.54
C ASN A 25 -30.27 -72.63 -46.17
N GLU A 26 -30.83 -73.49 -45.31
CA GLU A 26 -31.25 -73.08 -43.96
C GLU A 26 -30.08 -72.57 -43.11
N PHE A 27 -28.89 -73.15 -43.29
CA PHE A 27 -27.68 -72.69 -42.62
C PHE A 27 -27.19 -71.33 -43.18
N LEU A 28 -27.23 -71.13 -44.49
CA LEU A 28 -26.88 -69.86 -45.13
C LEU A 28 -27.85 -68.73 -44.75
N ASP A 29 -29.13 -69.03 -44.56
CA ASP A 29 -30.12 -68.06 -44.06
C ASP A 29 -29.77 -67.59 -42.64
N ARG A 30 -29.41 -68.51 -41.74
CA ARG A 30 -28.95 -68.14 -40.39
C ARG A 30 -27.65 -67.33 -40.42
N ILE A 31 -26.69 -67.71 -41.26
CA ILE A 31 -25.45 -66.94 -41.43
C ILE A 31 -25.75 -65.54 -41.94
N THR A 32 -26.66 -65.40 -42.90
CA THR A 32 -27.06 -64.11 -43.47
C THR A 32 -27.61 -63.20 -42.37
N LEU A 33 -28.54 -63.70 -41.54
CA LEU A 33 -29.13 -62.94 -40.43
C LEU A 33 -28.09 -62.56 -39.37
N ASP A 34 -27.22 -63.48 -38.96
CA ASP A 34 -26.15 -63.18 -38.00
C ASP A 34 -25.13 -62.18 -38.56
N LEU A 35 -24.80 -62.29 -39.85
CA LEU A 35 -23.90 -61.35 -40.51
C LEU A 35 -24.51 -59.95 -40.59
N GLU A 36 -25.79 -59.82 -40.94
CA GLU A 36 -26.51 -58.54 -40.91
C GLU A 36 -26.48 -57.91 -39.52
N ARG A 37 -26.78 -58.69 -38.48
CA ARG A 37 -26.73 -58.23 -37.09
C ARG A 37 -25.33 -57.74 -36.71
N ILE A 38 -24.29 -58.50 -37.03
CA ILE A 38 -22.90 -58.11 -36.73
C ILE A 38 -22.52 -56.84 -37.49
N LEU A 39 -22.93 -56.69 -38.75
CA LEU A 39 -22.64 -55.49 -39.54
C LEU A 39 -23.32 -54.24 -38.96
N GLU A 40 -24.57 -54.37 -38.51
CA GLU A 40 -25.30 -53.28 -37.88
C GLU A 40 -24.71 -52.91 -36.51
N GLU A 41 -24.40 -53.90 -35.65
CA GLU A 41 -23.67 -53.67 -34.39
C GLU A 41 -22.31 -53.00 -34.65
N ASN A 42 -21.57 -53.43 -35.68
CA ASN A 42 -20.29 -52.83 -36.04
C ASN A 42 -20.46 -51.37 -36.50
N ARG A 43 -21.53 -51.06 -37.23
CA ARG A 43 -21.86 -49.70 -37.66
C ARG A 43 -22.17 -48.81 -36.47
N GLN A 44 -22.98 -49.30 -35.53
CA GLN A 44 -23.34 -48.58 -34.30
C GLN A 44 -22.11 -48.32 -33.43
N LEU A 45 -21.29 -49.34 -33.19
CA LEU A 45 -20.05 -49.21 -32.42
C LEU A 45 -19.06 -48.24 -33.06
N ARG A 46 -18.96 -48.23 -34.41
CA ARG A 46 -18.13 -47.25 -35.12
C ARG A 46 -18.65 -45.83 -34.93
N ALA A 47 -19.97 -45.62 -35.02
CA ALA A 47 -20.57 -44.31 -34.82
C ALA A 47 -20.35 -43.81 -33.39
N GLU A 48 -20.56 -44.67 -32.38
CA GLU A 48 -20.32 -44.34 -30.98
C GLU A 48 -18.84 -44.03 -30.72
N LYS A 49 -17.93 -44.83 -31.28
CA LYS A 49 -16.49 -44.57 -31.19
C LYS A 49 -16.13 -43.20 -31.78
N GLU A 50 -16.69 -42.85 -32.94
CA GLU A 50 -16.44 -41.54 -33.57
C GLU A 50 -16.91 -40.41 -32.66
N GLN A 51 -18.12 -40.51 -32.11
CA GLN A 51 -18.69 -39.53 -31.17
C GLN A 51 -17.82 -39.35 -29.91
N LEU A 52 -17.48 -40.46 -29.25
CA LEU A 52 -16.62 -40.44 -28.06
C LEU A 52 -15.23 -39.87 -28.36
N THR A 53 -14.68 -40.16 -29.53
CA THR A 53 -13.38 -39.62 -29.96
C THR A 53 -13.46 -38.10 -30.14
N GLU A 54 -14.56 -37.60 -30.71
CA GLU A 54 -14.78 -36.17 -30.89
C GLU A 54 -14.97 -35.44 -29.56
N GLU A 55 -15.75 -36.01 -28.63
CA GLU A 55 -15.92 -35.48 -27.28
C GLU A 55 -14.58 -35.44 -26.52
N LEU A 56 -13.80 -36.51 -26.59
CA LEU A 56 -12.49 -36.59 -25.95
C LEU A 56 -11.54 -35.52 -26.51
N LYS A 57 -11.60 -35.25 -27.82
CA LYS A 57 -10.83 -34.16 -28.44
C LYS A 57 -11.26 -32.79 -27.90
N LYS A 58 -12.58 -32.56 -27.75
CA LYS A 58 -13.11 -31.31 -27.16
C LYS A 58 -12.62 -31.14 -25.71
N TYR A 59 -12.72 -32.19 -24.90
CA TYR A 59 -12.23 -32.16 -23.52
C TYR A 59 -10.74 -31.87 -23.42
N LYS A 60 -9.90 -32.55 -24.21
CA LYS A 60 -8.45 -32.27 -24.24
C LYS A 60 -8.14 -30.83 -24.65
N SER A 61 -8.87 -30.28 -25.62
CA SER A 61 -8.68 -28.90 -26.03
C SER A 61 -9.08 -27.90 -24.92
N SER A 62 -10.17 -28.18 -24.21
CA SER A 62 -10.62 -27.38 -23.07
C SER A 62 -9.64 -27.47 -21.91
N GLU A 63 -9.13 -28.67 -21.62
CA GLU A 63 -8.13 -28.89 -20.58
C GLU A 63 -6.86 -28.09 -20.87
N SER A 64 -6.36 -28.14 -22.11
CA SER A 64 -5.22 -27.33 -22.54
C SER A 64 -5.48 -25.84 -22.34
N ALA A 65 -6.64 -25.33 -22.76
CA ALA A 65 -6.98 -23.92 -22.60
C ALA A 65 -7.04 -23.49 -21.13
N VAL A 66 -7.54 -24.37 -20.24
CA VAL A 66 -7.56 -24.10 -18.79
C VAL A 66 -6.15 -24.09 -18.22
N LEU A 67 -5.28 -25.02 -18.63
CA LEU A 67 -3.88 -25.06 -18.20
C LEU A 67 -3.11 -23.82 -18.66
N ASP A 68 -3.27 -23.40 -19.92
CA ASP A 68 -2.67 -22.19 -20.47
C ASP A 68 -3.15 -20.94 -19.71
N THR A 69 -4.45 -20.88 -19.39
CA THR A 69 -5.03 -19.79 -18.59
C THR A 69 -4.46 -19.79 -17.16
N LEU A 70 -4.25 -20.96 -16.56
CA LEU A 70 -3.67 -21.06 -15.23
C LEU A 70 -2.19 -20.64 -15.22
N GLU A 71 -1.44 -21.02 -16.24
CA GLU A 71 -0.03 -20.64 -16.39
C GLU A 71 0.12 -19.13 -16.59
N THR A 72 -0.69 -18.53 -17.47
CA THR A 72 -0.72 -17.08 -17.66
C THR A 72 -1.15 -16.34 -16.39
N ALA A 73 -2.14 -16.85 -15.66
CA ALA A 73 -2.53 -16.28 -14.36
C ALA A 73 -1.39 -16.34 -13.34
N LYS A 74 -0.65 -17.46 -13.29
CA LYS A 74 0.52 -17.62 -12.41
C LYS A 74 1.64 -16.64 -12.76
N ALA A 75 1.94 -16.47 -14.06
CA ALA A 75 2.91 -15.49 -14.53
C ALA A 75 2.50 -14.06 -14.13
N LEU A 76 1.23 -13.71 -14.36
CA LEU A 76 0.69 -12.40 -13.97
C LEU A 76 0.76 -12.15 -12.46
N MET A 77 0.49 -13.17 -11.63
CA MET A 77 0.66 -13.06 -10.18
C MET A 77 2.12 -12.78 -9.79
N GLY A 78 3.08 -13.42 -10.48
CA GLY A 78 4.51 -13.14 -10.31
C GLY A 78 4.85 -11.70 -10.63
N ASP A 79 4.38 -11.19 -11.78
CA ASP A 79 4.61 -9.82 -12.23
C ASP A 79 3.99 -8.79 -11.28
N ILE A 80 2.77 -9.05 -10.80
CA ILE A 80 2.10 -8.19 -9.81
C ILE A 80 2.91 -8.13 -8.53
N SER A 81 3.42 -9.27 -8.05
CA SER A 81 4.22 -9.36 -6.82
C SER A 81 5.52 -8.59 -6.96
N ALA A 82 6.28 -8.81 -8.04
CA ALA A 82 7.53 -8.09 -8.31
C ALA A 82 7.30 -6.57 -8.47
N SER A 83 6.23 -6.17 -9.15
CA SER A 83 5.83 -4.77 -9.31
C SER A 83 5.42 -4.12 -7.98
N ALA A 84 4.71 -4.84 -7.12
CA ALA A 84 4.32 -4.38 -5.79
C ALA A 84 5.55 -4.21 -4.89
N GLU A 85 6.49 -5.16 -4.88
CA GLU A 85 7.75 -5.08 -4.14
C GLU A 85 8.58 -3.86 -4.58
N LYS A 86 8.75 -3.66 -5.90
CA LYS A 86 9.48 -2.51 -6.43
C LYS A 86 8.82 -1.19 -6.02
N ARG A 87 7.48 -1.11 -6.09
CA ARG A 87 6.74 0.09 -5.65
C ARG A 87 6.89 0.33 -4.15
N ALA A 88 6.85 -0.72 -3.33
CA ALA A 88 7.07 -0.63 -1.89
C ALA A 88 8.48 -0.12 -1.56
N GLN A 89 9.51 -0.62 -2.24
CA GLN A 89 10.89 -0.15 -2.09
C GLN A 89 11.04 1.33 -2.46
N ILE A 90 10.43 1.76 -3.57
CA ILE A 90 10.45 3.17 -3.99
C ILE A 90 9.75 4.04 -2.94
N LEU A 91 8.58 3.60 -2.44
CA LEU A 91 7.83 4.33 -1.42
C LEU A 91 8.64 4.49 -0.13
N LEU A 92 9.26 3.41 0.36
CA LEU A 92 10.13 3.45 1.53
C LEU A 92 11.29 4.42 1.33
N LYS A 93 12.00 4.32 0.20
CA LYS A 93 13.12 5.21 -0.10
C LYS A 93 12.68 6.68 -0.19
N ASN A 94 11.52 6.95 -0.78
CA ASN A 94 10.98 8.31 -0.85
C ASN A 94 10.60 8.83 0.55
N ALA A 95 9.97 8.01 1.38
CA ALA A 95 9.64 8.38 2.75
C ALA A 95 10.90 8.65 3.60
N GLU A 96 11.96 7.84 3.42
CA GLU A 96 13.25 8.06 4.07
C GLU A 96 13.90 9.38 3.63
N MET A 97 13.93 9.67 2.32
CA MET A 97 14.46 10.93 1.80
C MET A 97 13.66 12.13 2.30
N GLU A 98 12.33 12.03 2.34
CA GLU A 98 11.46 13.09 2.84
C GLU A 98 11.69 13.34 4.34
N ALA A 99 11.79 12.28 5.13
CA ALA A 99 12.11 12.38 6.55
C ALA A 99 13.49 13.02 6.78
N GLN A 100 14.49 12.66 5.98
CA GLN A 100 15.82 13.27 6.04
C GLN A 100 15.80 14.76 5.66
N ASN A 101 15.05 15.13 4.63
CA ASN A 101 14.86 16.52 4.22
C ASN A 101 14.18 17.33 5.34
N MET A 102 13.10 16.81 5.91
CA MET A 102 12.38 17.45 7.01
C MET A 102 13.28 17.64 8.24
N GLN A 103 14.10 16.64 8.58
CA GLN A 103 15.07 16.77 9.68
C GLN A 103 16.14 17.82 9.39
N ARG A 104 16.63 17.90 8.14
CA ARG A 104 17.60 18.93 7.74
C ARG A 104 16.99 20.32 7.84
N GLU A 105 15.80 20.52 7.28
CA GLU A 105 15.08 21.80 7.34
C GLU A 105 14.81 22.23 8.79
N ALA A 106 14.40 21.31 9.66
CA ALA A 106 14.20 21.59 11.07
C ALA A 106 15.50 22.02 11.77
N LYS A 107 16.64 21.35 11.48
CA LYS A 107 17.94 21.74 12.02
C LYS A 107 18.37 23.12 11.54
N GLU A 108 18.24 23.39 10.24
CA GLU A 108 18.56 24.71 9.67
C GLU A 108 17.68 25.81 10.28
N ALA A 109 16.40 25.55 10.52
CA ALA A 109 15.49 26.49 11.18
C ALA A 109 15.91 26.76 12.64
N ILE A 110 16.31 25.72 13.39
CA ILE A 110 16.82 25.86 14.77
C ILE A 110 18.10 26.70 14.79
N GLU A 111 19.04 26.44 13.88
CA GLU A 111 20.28 27.20 13.77
C GLU A 111 20.00 28.68 13.49
N ARG A 112 19.13 28.99 12.52
CA ARG A 112 18.69 30.36 12.23
C ARG A 112 18.06 31.05 13.45
N MET A 113 17.13 30.37 14.14
CA MET A 113 16.52 30.93 15.35
C MET A 113 17.55 31.20 16.46
N ASN A 114 18.54 30.32 16.61
CA ASN A 114 19.61 30.51 17.59
C ASN A 114 20.49 31.71 17.25
N GLU A 115 20.85 31.89 15.97
CA GLU A 115 21.58 33.06 15.49
C GLU A 115 20.81 34.36 15.73
N GLU A 116 19.52 34.39 15.38
CA GLU A 116 18.65 35.54 15.63
C GLU A 116 18.53 35.86 17.13
N SER A 117 18.34 34.85 17.96
CA SER A 117 18.29 34.98 19.43
C SER A 117 19.60 35.53 19.99
N ALA A 118 20.75 35.04 19.51
CA ALA A 118 22.06 35.53 19.91
C ALA A 118 22.27 36.99 19.49
N ALA A 119 21.90 37.34 18.25
CA ALA A 119 21.97 38.70 17.74
C ALA A 119 21.08 39.67 18.56
N LEU A 120 19.86 39.26 18.88
CA LEU A 120 18.94 40.05 19.70
C LEU A 120 19.48 40.27 21.12
N ARG A 121 20.00 39.21 21.77
CA ARG A 121 20.68 39.33 23.08
C ARG A 121 21.87 40.29 23.01
N GLY A 122 22.65 40.26 21.94
CA GLY A 122 23.74 41.19 21.68
C GLY A 122 23.26 42.64 21.56
N ARG A 123 22.16 42.88 20.82
CA ARG A 123 21.52 44.20 20.71
C ARG A 123 21.04 44.72 22.06
N VAL A 124 20.36 43.89 22.86
CA VAL A 124 19.92 44.26 24.21
C VAL A 124 21.12 44.61 25.10
N LYS A 125 22.18 43.79 25.08
CA LYS A 125 23.39 44.05 25.87
C LYS A 125 24.07 45.37 25.48
N SER A 126 24.20 45.63 24.18
CA SER A 126 24.81 46.88 23.68
C SER A 126 23.95 48.11 23.96
N PHE A 127 22.63 47.99 23.82
CA PHE A 127 21.69 49.06 24.19
C PHE A 127 21.80 49.40 25.68
N ARG A 128 21.80 48.38 26.55
CA ARG A 128 21.97 48.58 28.00
C ARG A 128 23.29 49.27 28.34
N ALA A 129 24.38 48.90 27.68
CA ALA A 129 25.69 49.52 27.88
C ALA A 129 25.70 51.00 27.45
N LYS A 130 25.17 51.30 26.27
CA LYS A 130 25.04 52.68 25.76
C LYS A 130 24.17 53.54 26.67
N TYR A 131 23.05 53.02 27.14
CA TYR A 131 22.15 53.75 28.03
C TYR A 131 22.79 54.02 29.39
N ARG A 132 23.52 53.04 29.93
CA ARG A 132 24.29 53.23 31.17
C ARG A 132 25.36 54.32 31.02
N GLN A 133 26.11 54.30 29.92
CA GLN A 133 27.12 55.32 29.63
C GLN A 133 26.50 56.72 29.48
N LEU A 134 25.35 56.83 28.81
CA LEU A 134 24.62 58.08 28.69
C LEU A 134 24.23 58.65 30.06
N LEU A 135 23.68 57.80 30.95
CA LEU A 135 23.33 58.21 32.31
C LEU A 135 24.55 58.60 33.14
N GLU A 136 25.66 57.87 33.03
CA GLU A 136 26.91 58.21 33.73
C GLU A 136 27.50 59.54 33.24
N MET A 137 27.46 59.80 31.92
CA MET A 137 27.85 61.10 31.36
C MET A 137 26.95 62.24 31.83
N GLU A 138 25.63 62.04 31.83
CA GLU A 138 24.68 63.07 32.25
C GLU A 138 24.86 63.41 33.74
N LEU A 139 25.07 62.39 34.58
CA LEU A 139 25.40 62.58 35.99
C LEU A 139 26.70 63.38 36.16
N GLN A 140 27.76 63.04 35.42
CA GLN A 140 29.02 63.80 35.45
C GLN A 140 28.83 65.25 35.02
N HIS A 141 27.99 65.50 34.01
CA HIS A 141 27.66 66.85 33.55
C HIS A 141 26.90 67.65 34.63
N PHE A 142 25.95 67.04 35.33
CA PHE A 142 25.28 67.66 36.46
C PHE A 142 26.22 67.94 37.63
N ASP A 143 27.12 67.00 37.95
CA ASP A 143 28.11 67.19 39.00
C ASP A 143 29.06 68.34 38.65
N SER A 144 29.56 68.41 37.41
CA SER A 144 30.42 69.52 36.96
C SER A 144 29.68 70.86 36.95
N MET A 145 28.44 70.91 36.48
CA MET A 145 27.62 72.13 36.55
C MET A 145 27.38 72.55 38.00
N THR A 146 27.14 71.60 38.91
CA THR A 146 26.95 71.91 40.33
C THR A 146 28.22 72.47 40.95
N GLU A 147 29.39 71.96 40.58
CA GLU A 147 30.68 72.50 41.02
C GLU A 147 30.95 73.93 40.50
N GLU A 148 30.54 74.23 39.27
CA GLU A 148 30.69 75.57 38.67
C GLU A 148 29.69 76.59 39.22
N LEU A 149 28.42 76.19 39.42
CA LEU A 149 27.35 77.09 39.89
C LEU A 149 27.32 77.24 41.42
N PHE A 150 27.76 76.22 42.17
CA PHE A 150 27.68 76.18 43.63
C PHE A 150 28.96 75.60 44.27
N PRO A 151 30.10 76.32 44.22
CA PRO A 151 31.36 75.85 44.79
C PRO A 151 31.30 75.63 46.32
N GLU A 152 30.32 76.24 47.01
CA GLU A 152 30.13 76.10 48.47
C GLU A 152 29.39 74.82 48.89
N LEU A 153 28.81 74.03 47.97
CA LEU A 153 28.09 72.81 48.36
C LEU A 153 29.03 71.65 48.78
N LYS A 154 30.32 71.72 48.45
CA LYS A 154 31.32 70.72 48.86
C LYS A 154 31.92 70.96 50.26
N SER A 155 31.73 72.14 50.86
CA SER A 155 32.32 72.50 52.17
C SER A 155 31.40 72.24 53.36
N SER A 156 30.54 71.22 53.28
CA SER A 156 29.86 70.70 54.47
C SER A 156 30.30 69.26 54.77
N PRO A 157 30.92 69.00 55.94
CA PRO A 157 31.36 67.68 56.33
C PRO A 157 30.16 66.76 56.60
N GLN A 158 30.24 65.55 56.05
CA GLN A 158 29.51 64.33 56.39
C GLN A 158 28.52 64.46 57.56
N ALA A 159 27.24 64.71 57.25
CA ALA A 159 26.14 64.46 58.17
C ALA A 159 25.70 63.00 58.03
N ALA A 160 25.92 62.24 59.10
CA ALA A 160 25.63 60.83 59.25
C ALA A 160 24.20 60.45 58.82
N ALA A 161 24.07 59.30 58.15
CA ALA A 161 22.80 58.59 58.05
C ALA A 161 22.47 57.94 59.41
N PRO A 162 21.35 58.31 60.08
CA PRO A 162 20.78 57.45 61.12
C PRO A 162 19.94 56.33 60.49
N LYS A 163 20.12 55.12 61.02
CA LYS A 163 19.32 53.93 60.71
C LYS A 163 17.94 53.98 61.41
N SER A 164 16.88 53.68 60.68
CA SER A 164 15.66 52.90 61.06
C SER A 164 14.51 53.30 60.12
N ALA A 165 13.54 52.48 59.73
CA ALA A 165 13.31 51.04 59.68
C ALA A 165 11.98 50.87 58.91
N GLU A 166 11.89 50.02 57.89
CA GLU A 166 10.66 49.20 57.67
C GLU A 166 10.86 48.15 56.57
N LYS A 167 10.46 46.92 56.87
CA LYS A 167 10.37 45.80 55.94
C LYS A 167 8.93 45.76 55.41
N PRO A 168 8.72 45.47 54.12
CA PRO A 168 7.80 44.38 53.80
C PRO A 168 8.45 43.44 52.77
N ARG A 169 8.59 42.16 53.12
CA ARG A 169 7.68 41.04 52.81
C ARG A 169 7.97 40.39 51.45
N SER A 170 8.08 39.05 51.53
CA SER A 170 8.01 38.04 50.46
C SER A 170 8.99 38.22 49.29
N GLY A 171 10.00 37.36 49.07
CA GLY A 171 9.89 35.92 49.22
C GLY A 171 8.88 35.35 48.22
N LEU A 172 9.06 35.60 46.93
CA LEU A 172 8.47 34.80 45.86
C LEU A 172 9.61 34.33 44.95
N LYS A 173 10.11 33.14 45.28
CA LYS A 173 10.79 32.28 44.31
C LYS A 173 9.72 31.89 43.29
N MET A 174 9.81 32.36 42.05
CA MET A 174 9.27 31.58 40.94
C MET A 174 10.29 30.50 40.62
N LYS A 175 10.30 29.46 41.46
CA LYS A 175 10.46 28.11 40.93
C LYS A 175 9.06 27.65 40.53
N ASP A 176 9.03 26.81 39.51
CA ASP A 176 7.86 26.08 39.04
C ASP A 176 6.96 26.92 38.11
N LEU A 177 7.46 27.17 36.89
CA LEU A 177 6.56 27.21 35.74
C LEU A 177 6.17 25.76 35.47
N GLU A 178 5.04 25.42 36.07
CA GLU A 178 4.32 24.17 36.03
C GLU A 178 4.12 23.68 34.59
N GLU A 179 4.25 22.37 34.44
CA GLU A 179 3.98 21.58 33.25
C GLU A 179 2.68 22.00 32.58
N LEU A 180 2.75 22.25 31.27
CA LEU A 180 1.57 22.19 30.42
C LEU A 180 0.99 20.77 30.52
N PRO A 181 -0.31 20.60 30.82
CA PRO A 181 -0.90 19.27 30.89
C PRO A 181 -0.87 18.66 29.49
N GLU A 182 -0.34 17.43 29.42
CA GLU A 182 -0.52 16.53 28.29
C GLU A 182 -2.01 16.48 27.93
N ALA A 183 -2.35 17.02 26.77
CA ALA A 183 -3.64 16.78 26.16
C ALA A 183 -3.71 15.29 25.80
N GLY A 184 -4.31 14.51 26.69
CA GLY A 184 -4.67 13.13 26.45
C GLY A 184 -5.50 13.02 25.18
N THR A 185 -4.93 12.43 24.14
CA THR A 185 -5.69 11.90 23.01
C THR A 185 -6.44 10.68 23.51
N LYS A 186 -7.65 10.92 24.02
CA LYS A 186 -8.64 9.86 24.23
C LYS A 186 -8.82 9.09 22.94
N LYS A 187 -8.52 7.79 23.01
CA LYS A 187 -9.10 6.74 22.18
C LYS A 187 -10.60 6.99 21.99
N THR A 188 -11.01 7.34 20.78
CA THR A 188 -12.36 7.04 20.29
C THR A 188 -12.24 5.84 19.36
N GLY A 189 -12.43 4.65 19.93
CA GLY A 189 -12.86 3.49 19.15
C GLY A 189 -14.38 3.44 19.16
N ALA A 190 -15.00 3.62 18.00
CA ALA A 190 -16.33 3.16 17.60
C ALA A 190 -16.46 3.54 16.11
N ASN A 191 -16.16 2.64 15.18
CA ASN A 191 -17.12 1.67 14.64
C ASN A 191 -18.37 2.39 14.09
N GLY A 192 -18.47 2.51 12.76
CA GLY A 192 -19.65 3.07 12.09
C GLY A 192 -19.37 3.89 10.82
N ALA A 193 -18.68 3.33 9.83
CA ALA A 193 -18.72 3.84 8.46
C ALA A 193 -18.49 2.70 7.44
N GLU A 194 -19.23 1.60 7.61
CA GLU A 194 -19.72 0.90 6.42
C GLU A 194 -20.69 1.83 5.68
N SER A 195 -20.70 1.71 4.35
CA SER A 195 -21.65 2.35 3.43
C SER A 195 -21.22 3.69 2.82
N ARG A 196 -20.22 3.63 1.92
CA ARG A 196 -20.17 4.54 0.76
C ARG A 196 -19.42 3.97 -0.45
N MET A 197 -19.68 2.68 -0.75
CA MET A 197 -19.40 2.09 -2.06
C MET A 197 -20.67 1.36 -2.53
N LYS A 198 -21.60 2.10 -3.14
CA LYS A 198 -22.66 1.62 -4.08
C LYS A 198 -23.59 2.78 -4.45
N THR A 199 -23.21 3.53 -5.49
CA THR A 199 -24.11 4.17 -6.48
C THR A 199 -23.26 4.89 -7.53
N MET A 200 -22.52 4.14 -8.33
CA MET A 200 -22.09 4.62 -9.65
C MET A 200 -21.85 3.46 -10.62
N VAL A 201 -22.79 2.51 -10.63
CA VAL A 201 -23.00 1.61 -11.78
C VAL A 201 -24.49 1.55 -11.98
N HIS A 202 -25.01 2.45 -12.83
CA HIS A 202 -26.24 2.35 -13.65
C HIS A 202 -26.67 3.76 -14.09
N ARG A 203 -25.98 4.33 -15.11
CA ARG A 203 -26.62 5.22 -16.10
C ARG A 203 -25.75 5.44 -17.32
N LYS A 204 -25.97 4.58 -18.32
CA LYS A 204 -25.87 4.74 -19.79
C LYS A 204 -25.69 3.31 -20.34
N ALA A 205 -26.57 2.66 -21.09
CA ALA A 205 -27.65 3.09 -21.98
C ALA A 205 -27.23 4.24 -22.90
#